data_AF-A0A0Q6SL68-F1
#
_entry.id   AF-A0A0Q6SL68-F1
#
_cell.length_a   1.000
_cell.length_b   1.000
_cell.length_c   1.000
_cell.angle_alpha   90.00
_cell.angle_beta   90.00
_cell.angle_gamma   90.00
#
_symmetry.space_group_name_H-M   'P 1'
#
loop_
_entity.id
_entity.type
_entity.pdbx_description
1 polymer ?
#
loop_
_entity_poly.entity_id
_entity_poly.type
_entity_poly.pdbx_seq_one_letter_code
_entity_poly.pdbx_strand_id
1 'polypeptide(L)'
;MTKVLSSSLLITLAALAATASARPPASGPNEAATARHYAALIAGPEPRTAELVLFFSQMPKGGDLHHHYSGAIYAETYVDWLDKQGACVNKLTYRIETDKSVVDSERAKQPKDRTCLSGADVYADDATWRELLQHWSSKDFNNHGAIQPPPDRQFFQTFGYFGPVSDHNFHEGLLELKNRALAENVGYIETMFKSPDTISDPEFDKRAWDTARDDAKFAQLLDTARQKLDPTPAFKASVDGFVKTVNDAAQGIDDDNFTMRYQTYVVRLFSPSRVFSSMLAAFEAAARGGKIVGVNIVGQESQMVSMRDYTLHMQMFRFLKKVYPKVNVAMHAGELALGDVPPEDLKYHIDQALNVAGAQRIGHGIDLAHETNAVGIMKTMREKNIPVEINLTSNAFIEGVQGQNHPITLYRKYGVPYVISTDDAGVTRHNLANEYVLFASRYKPSYAEVKRASYNSIRYSFLPDADKARLTRQLDARYARFEADVAALDRTVVKH
;
A
#
# COMPACT_ATOMS: atom_id res chain seq x y z
N MET A 1 73.14 41.67 -4.50
CA MET A 1 72.48 41.85 -5.81
C MET A 1 71.68 40.59 -6.13
N THR A 2 70.47 40.79 -6.66
CA THR A 2 69.63 39.84 -7.42
C THR A 2 68.99 38.62 -6.74
N LYS A 3 67.65 38.70 -6.62
CA LYS A 3 66.65 37.65 -6.37
C LYS A 3 66.72 36.51 -7.40
N VAL A 4 66.32 35.29 -7.02
CA VAL A 4 65.44 34.43 -7.82
C VAL A 4 64.56 33.57 -6.89
N LEU A 5 63.24 33.65 -7.07
CA LEU A 5 62.22 32.72 -6.55
C LEU A 5 62.23 31.43 -7.38
N SER A 6 62.05 30.27 -6.76
CA SER A 6 61.62 29.06 -7.47
C SER A 6 60.39 28.48 -6.81
N SER A 7 59.28 28.57 -7.55
CA SER A 7 57.99 27.97 -7.26
C SER A 7 58.03 26.47 -7.58
N SER A 8 57.63 25.63 -6.63
CA SER A 8 57.42 24.20 -6.87
C SER A 8 56.00 23.97 -7.39
N LEU A 9 55.89 23.46 -8.63
CA LEU A 9 54.64 23.07 -9.27
C LEU A 9 54.39 21.58 -8.99
N LEU A 10 53.42 21.28 -8.12
CA LEU A 10 52.92 19.91 -7.92
C LEU A 10 51.83 19.64 -8.97
N ILE A 11 52.13 18.74 -9.91
CA ILE A 11 51.18 18.22 -10.89
C ILE A 11 50.36 17.12 -10.21
N THR A 12 49.11 17.42 -9.85
CA THR A 12 48.13 16.41 -9.43
C THR A 12 47.40 15.86 -10.66
N LEU A 13 47.65 14.59 -11.01
CA LEU A 13 46.86 13.83 -11.97
C LEU A 13 45.49 13.51 -11.36
N ALA A 14 44.43 14.18 -11.83
CA ALA A 14 43.05 13.82 -11.53
C ALA A 14 42.57 12.79 -12.58
N ALA A 15 42.35 11.55 -12.15
CA ALA A 15 41.70 10.53 -12.97
C ALA A 15 40.18 10.81 -13.04
N LEU A 16 39.73 11.33 -14.18
CA LEU A 16 38.31 11.41 -14.53
C LEU A 16 37.79 10.00 -14.84
N ALA A 17 37.15 9.35 -13.87
CA ALA A 17 36.31 8.18 -14.13
C ALA A 17 35.03 8.65 -14.81
N ALA A 18 35.01 8.65 -16.14
CA ALA A 18 33.78 8.81 -16.91
C ALA A 18 32.87 7.61 -16.65
N THR A 19 31.74 7.84 -15.98
CA THR A 19 30.65 6.88 -15.90
C THR A 19 30.10 6.67 -17.30
N ALA A 20 30.51 5.58 -17.96
CA ALA A 20 29.88 5.12 -19.19
C ALA A 20 28.45 4.69 -18.86
N SER A 21 27.48 5.57 -19.10
CA SER A 21 26.08 5.17 -19.19
C SER A 21 25.96 4.22 -20.37
N ALA A 22 25.95 2.91 -20.08
CA ALA A 22 25.64 1.89 -21.08
C ALA A 22 24.30 2.25 -21.72
N ARG A 23 24.27 2.38 -23.05
CA ARG A 23 23.01 2.44 -23.80
C ARG A 23 22.17 1.23 -23.38
N PRO A 24 20.88 1.40 -23.06
CA PRO A 24 20.02 0.25 -22.81
C PRO A 24 20.07 -0.67 -24.04
N PRO A 25 20.06 -2.00 -23.83
CA PRO A 25 20.06 -2.94 -24.95
C PRO A 25 18.93 -2.58 -25.91
N ALA A 26 19.21 -2.67 -27.22
CA ALA A 26 18.19 -2.41 -28.24
C ALA A 26 17.00 -3.35 -28.00
N SER A 27 15.79 -2.79 -28.02
CA SER A 27 14.57 -3.57 -27.79
C SER A 27 14.43 -4.66 -28.85
N GLY A 28 14.00 -5.85 -28.42
CA GLY A 28 13.74 -6.96 -29.33
C GLY A 28 12.60 -6.65 -30.31
N PRO A 29 12.49 -7.37 -31.45
CA PRO A 29 11.45 -7.13 -32.44
C PRO A 29 10.03 -7.26 -31.89
N ASN A 30 9.80 -8.18 -30.94
CA ASN A 30 8.51 -8.38 -30.28
C ASN A 30 8.16 -7.23 -29.32
N GLU A 31 9.13 -6.75 -28.55
CA GLU A 31 8.97 -5.57 -27.70
C GLU A 31 8.63 -4.33 -28.54
N ALA A 32 9.31 -4.13 -29.67
CA ALA A 32 9.03 -3.02 -30.57
C ALA A 32 7.62 -3.11 -31.20
N ALA A 33 7.15 -4.32 -31.55
CA ALA A 33 5.78 -4.53 -32.04
C ALA A 33 4.74 -4.26 -30.95
N THR A 34 4.96 -4.80 -29.74
CA THR A 34 4.12 -4.57 -28.57
C THR A 34 4.02 -3.08 -28.24
N ALA A 35 5.15 -2.35 -28.29
CA ALA A 35 5.19 -0.92 -28.06
C ALA A 35 4.36 -0.13 -29.09
N ARG A 36 4.40 -0.51 -30.37
CA ARG A 36 3.58 0.12 -31.42
C ARG A 36 2.08 -0.16 -31.21
N HIS A 37 1.73 -1.42 -30.93
CA HIS A 37 0.35 -1.80 -30.62
C HIS A 37 -0.18 -1.02 -29.43
N TYR A 38 0.53 -1.03 -28.30
CA TYR A 38 0.19 -0.27 -27.11
C TYR A 38 0.05 1.24 -27.38
N ALA A 39 0.98 1.83 -28.15
CA ALA A 39 0.91 3.24 -28.51
C ALA A 39 -0.39 3.58 -29.28
N ALA A 40 -0.88 2.67 -30.13
CA ALA A 40 -2.16 2.84 -30.81
C ALA A 40 -3.36 2.77 -29.85
N LEU A 41 -3.29 1.98 -28.79
CA LEU A 41 -4.35 1.87 -27.77
C LEU A 41 -4.52 3.17 -26.98
N ILE A 42 -3.41 3.88 -26.71
CA ILE A 42 -3.44 5.12 -25.94
C ILE A 42 -3.48 6.38 -26.81
N ALA A 43 -3.41 6.26 -28.14
CA ALA A 43 -3.38 7.40 -29.04
C ALA A 43 -4.66 8.25 -28.97
N GLY A 44 -4.53 9.55 -29.25
CA GLY A 44 -5.66 10.47 -29.31
C GLY A 44 -6.24 10.88 -27.94
N PRO A 45 -7.29 11.72 -27.95
CA PRO A 45 -7.93 12.22 -26.73
C PRO A 45 -8.65 11.11 -25.96
N GLU A 46 -9.25 10.14 -26.67
CA GLU A 46 -10.03 9.03 -26.11
C GLU A 46 -9.26 7.69 -26.29
N PRO A 47 -8.53 7.21 -25.27
CA PRO A 47 -7.86 5.92 -25.34
C PRO A 47 -8.86 4.75 -25.44
N ARG A 48 -8.42 3.66 -26.07
CA ARG A 48 -9.24 2.46 -26.31
C ARG A 48 -9.36 1.59 -25.05
N THR A 49 -10.14 2.04 -24.07
CA THR A 49 -10.17 1.45 -22.72
C THR A 49 -10.46 -0.05 -22.70
N ALA A 50 -11.40 -0.57 -23.51
CA ALA A 50 -11.68 -2.01 -23.54
C ALA A 50 -10.48 -2.83 -24.03
N GLU A 51 -9.75 -2.34 -25.04
CA GLU A 51 -8.53 -2.97 -25.53
C GLU A 51 -7.38 -2.84 -24.51
N LEU A 52 -7.30 -1.71 -23.79
CA LEU A 52 -6.35 -1.55 -22.68
C LEU A 52 -6.64 -2.55 -21.55
N VAL A 53 -7.91 -2.79 -21.19
CA VAL A 53 -8.27 -3.81 -20.18
C VAL A 53 -7.79 -5.18 -20.64
N LEU A 54 -8.02 -5.56 -21.90
CA LEU A 54 -7.54 -6.83 -22.44
C LEU A 54 -6.00 -6.93 -22.42
N PHE A 55 -5.31 -5.86 -22.82
CA PHE A 55 -3.86 -5.78 -22.82
C PHE A 55 -3.29 -5.93 -21.40
N PHE A 56 -3.82 -5.16 -20.45
CA PHE A 56 -3.32 -5.15 -19.08
C PHE A 56 -3.74 -6.36 -18.28
N SER A 57 -4.85 -7.03 -18.58
CA SER A 57 -5.19 -8.31 -17.94
C SER A 57 -4.16 -9.40 -18.24
N GLN A 58 -3.52 -9.33 -19.41
CA GLN A 58 -2.50 -10.31 -19.84
C GLN A 58 -1.07 -9.87 -19.50
N MET A 59 -0.81 -8.56 -19.39
CA MET A 59 0.53 -8.03 -19.15
C MET A 59 1.10 -8.52 -17.79
N PRO A 60 2.35 -9.02 -17.74
CA PRO A 60 3.03 -9.30 -16.48
C PRO A 60 3.23 -8.02 -15.67
N LYS A 61 2.69 -7.95 -14.45
CA LYS A 61 2.69 -6.72 -13.63
C LYS A 61 3.74 -6.70 -12.51
N GLY A 62 4.52 -7.76 -12.38
CA GLY A 62 5.50 -7.89 -11.31
C GLY A 62 4.80 -8.19 -9.99
N GLY A 63 4.65 -7.19 -9.14
CA GLY A 63 3.99 -7.27 -7.86
C GLY A 63 3.21 -6.03 -7.44
N ASP A 64 2.48 -6.18 -6.35
CA ASP A 64 1.72 -5.13 -5.68
C ASP A 64 2.35 -4.81 -4.32
N LEU A 65 2.75 -3.56 -4.08
CA LEU A 65 3.55 -3.16 -2.91
C LEU A 65 2.78 -2.35 -1.87
N HIS A 66 1.61 -1.83 -2.25
CA HIS A 66 0.73 -1.07 -1.39
C HIS A 66 -0.64 -1.74 -1.43
N HIS A 67 -0.80 -2.71 -0.53
CA HIS A 67 -1.93 -3.63 -0.53
C HIS A 67 -2.32 -3.95 0.91
N HIS A 68 -3.55 -3.65 1.31
CA HIS A 68 -4.04 -3.97 2.65
C HIS A 68 -4.83 -5.28 2.62
N TYR A 69 -4.48 -6.24 3.47
CA TYR A 69 -5.15 -7.53 3.49
C TYR A 69 -6.66 -7.36 3.68
N SER A 70 -7.08 -6.59 4.69
CA SER A 70 -8.48 -6.49 5.07
C SER A 70 -9.36 -5.79 4.03
N GLY A 71 -8.87 -4.79 3.30
CA GLY A 71 -9.69 -4.15 2.26
C GLY A 71 -9.40 -4.62 0.84
N ALA A 72 -8.44 -5.53 0.63
CA ALA A 72 -8.31 -6.27 -0.62
C ALA A 72 -9.25 -7.48 -0.71
N ILE A 73 -9.69 -8.05 0.42
CA ILE A 73 -10.74 -9.06 0.44
C ILE A 73 -12.08 -8.40 0.07
N TYR A 74 -12.79 -9.01 -0.86
CA TYR A 74 -14.08 -8.51 -1.35
C TYR A 74 -15.19 -8.80 -0.33
N ALA A 75 -16.21 -7.93 -0.29
CA ALA A 75 -17.36 -8.07 0.61
C ALA A 75 -18.04 -9.45 0.49
N GLU A 76 -18.11 -9.99 -0.73
CA GLU A 76 -18.56 -11.34 -1.03
C GLU A 76 -17.88 -12.40 -0.14
N THR A 77 -16.54 -12.39 -0.10
CA THR A 77 -15.76 -13.36 0.69
C THR A 77 -16.03 -13.23 2.18
N TYR A 78 -16.26 -12.01 2.68
CA TYR A 78 -16.64 -11.83 4.09
C TYR A 78 -18.02 -12.37 4.40
N VAL A 79 -18.99 -12.23 3.48
CA VAL A 79 -20.33 -12.83 3.62
C VAL A 79 -20.24 -14.36 3.65
N ASP A 80 -19.41 -14.96 2.79
CA ASP A 80 -19.16 -16.42 2.80
C ASP A 80 -18.55 -16.93 4.12
N TRP A 81 -17.86 -16.07 4.87
CA TRP A 81 -17.23 -16.43 6.13
C TRP A 81 -18.13 -16.27 7.36
N LEU A 82 -19.26 -15.56 7.25
CA LEU A 82 -20.18 -15.34 8.37
C LEU A 82 -20.59 -16.66 9.03
N ASP A 83 -21.06 -17.61 8.21
CA ASP A 83 -21.60 -18.86 8.70
C ASP A 83 -20.51 -19.76 9.31
N LYS A 84 -19.29 -19.73 8.76
CA LYS A 84 -18.12 -20.43 9.30
C LYS A 84 -17.77 -19.97 10.72
N GLN A 85 -18.00 -18.69 11.00
CA GLN A 85 -17.70 -18.08 12.30
C GLN A 85 -18.92 -18.07 13.24
N GLY A 86 -20.05 -18.64 12.81
CA GLY A 86 -21.28 -18.63 13.59
C GLY A 86 -21.87 -17.22 13.78
N ALA A 87 -21.51 -16.29 12.90
CA ALA A 87 -21.96 -14.90 12.91
C ALA A 87 -23.19 -14.71 11.99
N CYS A 88 -23.76 -13.51 12.01
CA CYS A 88 -24.79 -13.08 11.06
C CYS A 88 -24.72 -11.57 10.82
N VAL A 89 -25.34 -11.08 9.75
CA VAL A 89 -25.41 -9.64 9.44
C VAL A 89 -26.77 -9.09 9.85
N ASN A 90 -26.77 -8.06 10.67
CA ASN A 90 -27.98 -7.32 10.99
C ASN A 90 -28.42 -6.50 9.77
N LYS A 91 -29.56 -6.81 9.16
CA LYS A 91 -30.05 -6.16 7.94
C LYS A 91 -30.51 -4.70 8.11
N LEU A 92 -30.55 -4.18 9.34
CA LEU A 92 -30.89 -2.79 9.62
C LEU A 92 -29.64 -1.91 9.75
N THR A 93 -28.56 -2.48 10.28
CA THR A 93 -27.31 -1.74 10.53
C THR A 93 -26.18 -2.15 9.59
N TYR A 94 -26.34 -3.27 8.87
CA TYR A 94 -25.33 -3.93 8.04
C TYR A 94 -24.05 -4.29 8.79
N ARG A 95 -24.10 -4.34 10.12
CA ARG A 95 -22.99 -4.77 10.97
C ARG A 95 -23.13 -6.24 11.32
N ILE A 96 -21.98 -6.86 11.55
CA ILE A 96 -21.90 -8.25 11.96
C ILE A 96 -22.20 -8.37 13.45
N GLU A 97 -23.07 -9.32 13.80
CA GLU A 97 -23.30 -9.80 15.15
C GLU A 97 -22.48 -11.07 15.39
N THR A 98 -21.77 -11.11 16.51
CA THR A 98 -20.90 -12.22 16.92
C THR A 98 -21.29 -12.82 18.26
N ASP A 99 -22.21 -12.19 19.01
CA ASP A 99 -22.77 -12.77 20.23
C ASP A 99 -23.63 -13.97 19.86
N LYS A 100 -23.11 -15.16 20.19
CA LYS A 100 -23.75 -16.44 19.92
C LYS A 100 -25.19 -16.53 20.42
N SER A 101 -25.50 -15.93 21.57
CA SER A 101 -26.85 -15.96 22.13
C SER A 101 -27.85 -15.15 21.29
N VAL A 102 -27.39 -14.02 20.74
CA VAL A 102 -28.18 -13.19 19.82
C VAL A 102 -28.35 -13.92 18.50
N VAL A 103 -27.28 -14.46 17.93
CA VAL A 103 -27.31 -15.20 16.66
C VAL A 103 -28.23 -16.42 16.76
N ASP A 104 -28.11 -17.24 17.81
CA ASP A 104 -28.93 -18.44 18.00
C ASP A 104 -30.42 -18.09 18.20
N SER A 105 -30.71 -17.00 18.93
CA SER A 105 -32.07 -16.47 19.09
C SER A 105 -32.68 -16.01 17.77
N GLU A 106 -31.91 -15.31 16.92
CA GLU A 106 -32.36 -14.90 15.59
C GLU A 106 -32.60 -16.10 14.67
N ARG A 107 -31.71 -17.09 14.69
CA ARG A 107 -31.83 -18.32 13.87
C ARG A 107 -33.08 -19.13 14.23
N ALA A 108 -33.52 -19.09 15.48
CA ALA A 108 -34.74 -19.76 15.95
C ALA A 108 -36.04 -19.08 15.47
N LYS A 109 -35.98 -17.84 14.98
CA LYS A 109 -37.14 -17.12 14.42
C LYS A 109 -37.49 -17.66 13.02
N GLN A 110 -38.75 -17.47 12.63
CA GLN A 110 -39.19 -17.67 11.25
C GLN A 110 -38.39 -16.74 10.32
N PRO A 111 -38.00 -17.17 9.10
CA PRO A 111 -37.13 -16.38 8.22
C PRO A 111 -37.57 -14.92 8.01
N LYS A 112 -38.87 -14.68 7.85
CA LYS A 112 -39.46 -13.34 7.68
C LYS A 112 -39.25 -12.41 8.89
N ASP A 113 -39.11 -12.98 10.08
CA ASP A 113 -39.01 -12.26 11.36
C ASP A 113 -37.54 -12.08 11.79
N ARG A 114 -36.58 -12.61 11.02
CA ARG A 114 -35.14 -12.45 11.28
C ARG A 114 -34.68 -11.05 10.92
N THR A 115 -33.92 -10.47 11.83
CA THR A 115 -33.18 -9.22 11.61
C THR A 115 -31.70 -9.48 11.40
N CYS A 116 -31.17 -10.58 11.93
CA CYS A 116 -29.82 -11.03 11.68
C CYS A 116 -29.80 -12.22 10.71
N LEU A 117 -29.13 -12.04 9.58
CA LEU A 117 -29.17 -12.94 8.43
C LEU A 117 -27.87 -13.75 8.32
N SER A 118 -28.01 -15.05 8.03
CA SER A 118 -26.88 -15.89 7.60
C SER A 118 -26.31 -15.42 6.26
N GLY A 119 -25.13 -15.90 5.86
CA GLY A 119 -24.58 -15.58 4.54
C GLY A 119 -25.54 -15.99 3.41
N ALA A 120 -26.14 -17.18 3.52
CA ALA A 120 -27.13 -17.67 2.59
C ALA A 120 -28.41 -16.80 2.54
N ASP A 121 -28.90 -16.33 3.69
CA ASP A 121 -30.08 -15.47 3.77
C ASP A 121 -29.81 -14.08 3.16
N VAL A 122 -28.58 -13.55 3.33
CA VAL A 122 -28.15 -12.29 2.68
C VAL A 122 -28.19 -12.43 1.15
N TYR A 123 -27.63 -13.50 0.59
CA TYR A 123 -27.65 -13.72 -0.86
C TYR A 123 -29.05 -13.97 -1.43
N ALA A 124 -29.97 -14.50 -0.63
CA ALA A 124 -31.34 -14.76 -1.05
C ALA A 124 -32.22 -13.50 -1.10
N ASP A 125 -31.80 -12.41 -0.45
CA ASP A 125 -32.51 -11.13 -0.41
C ASP A 125 -31.76 -10.07 -1.22
N ASP A 126 -32.19 -9.82 -2.46
CA ASP A 126 -31.54 -8.85 -3.38
C ASP A 126 -31.44 -7.44 -2.79
N ALA A 127 -32.46 -6.98 -2.04
CA ALA A 127 -32.43 -5.65 -1.45
C ALA A 127 -31.36 -5.56 -0.37
N THR A 128 -31.32 -6.53 0.54
CA THR A 128 -30.31 -6.59 1.59
C THR A 128 -28.90 -6.78 1.00
N TRP A 129 -28.75 -7.61 -0.03
CA TRP A 129 -27.47 -7.83 -0.70
C TRP A 129 -26.93 -6.55 -1.36
N ARG A 130 -27.76 -5.82 -2.10
CA ARG A 130 -27.34 -4.59 -2.79
C ARG A 130 -26.97 -3.50 -1.78
N GLU A 131 -27.72 -3.35 -0.71
CA GLU A 131 -27.42 -2.36 0.34
C GLU A 131 -26.16 -2.75 1.13
N LEU A 132 -25.97 -4.04 1.42
CA LEU A 132 -24.74 -4.53 2.04
C LEU A 132 -23.52 -4.15 1.20
N LEU A 133 -23.56 -4.39 -0.12
CA LEU A 133 -22.46 -4.01 -1.01
C LEU A 133 -22.19 -2.50 -0.99
N GLN A 134 -23.21 -1.66 -0.88
CA GLN A 134 -23.04 -0.20 -0.78
C GLN A 134 -22.44 0.24 0.55
N HIS A 135 -22.60 -0.53 1.63
CA HIS A 135 -21.96 -0.25 2.92
C HIS A 135 -20.57 -0.87 3.07
N TRP A 136 -20.37 -2.06 2.47
CA TRP A 136 -19.15 -2.86 2.59
C TRP A 136 -18.17 -2.63 1.42
N SER A 137 -18.49 -1.70 0.50
CA SER A 137 -17.61 -1.31 -0.60
C SER A 137 -18.03 0.05 -1.21
N SER A 138 -17.39 0.44 -2.32
CA SER A 138 -17.75 1.59 -3.15
C SER A 138 -18.80 1.27 -4.23
N LYS A 139 -19.46 0.10 -4.17
CA LYS A 139 -20.46 -0.30 -5.16
C LYS A 139 -21.53 0.79 -5.31
N ASP A 140 -21.77 1.19 -6.56
CA ASP A 140 -22.76 2.20 -6.94
C ASP A 140 -22.55 3.62 -6.35
N PHE A 141 -21.36 3.90 -5.77
CA PHE A 141 -21.15 5.19 -5.13
C PHE A 141 -21.31 6.38 -6.09
N ASN A 142 -20.86 6.30 -7.34
CA ASN A 142 -20.90 7.44 -8.27
C ASN A 142 -22.16 7.53 -9.15
N ASN A 143 -23.05 6.53 -9.14
CA ASN A 143 -24.13 6.38 -10.12
C ASN A 143 -25.54 6.33 -9.51
N HIS A 144 -25.71 6.79 -8.26
CA HIS A 144 -27.02 6.82 -7.59
C HIS A 144 -27.38 8.21 -7.03
N GLY A 145 -28.67 8.52 -6.96
CA GLY A 145 -29.18 9.84 -6.55
C GLY A 145 -29.78 9.85 -5.14
N ALA A 146 -29.00 10.20 -4.11
CA ALA A 146 -29.40 10.70 -2.77
C ALA A 146 -28.16 10.80 -1.83
N ILE A 147 -28.37 11.38 -0.64
CA ILE A 147 -27.41 11.71 0.44
C ILE A 147 -26.46 10.55 0.76
N GLN A 148 -25.27 10.54 0.14
CA GLN A 148 -24.16 9.67 0.54
C GLN A 148 -23.28 10.36 1.58
N PRO A 149 -22.60 9.60 2.44
CA PRO A 149 -21.46 10.17 3.16
C PRO A 149 -20.39 10.64 2.16
N PRO A 150 -19.54 11.62 2.56
CA PRO A 150 -18.34 11.95 1.81
C PRO A 150 -17.50 10.71 1.48
N PRO A 151 -16.78 10.68 0.35
CA PRO A 151 -16.07 9.48 -0.12
C PRO A 151 -15.06 8.91 0.89
N ASP A 152 -14.28 9.77 1.54
CA ASP A 152 -13.33 9.40 2.60
C ASP A 152 -14.06 8.71 3.77
N ARG A 153 -15.18 9.29 4.21
CA ARG A 153 -16.02 8.71 5.26
C ARG A 153 -16.60 7.37 4.82
N GLN A 154 -17.08 7.25 3.58
CA GLN A 154 -17.56 5.98 3.04
C GLN A 154 -16.47 4.91 3.11
N PHE A 155 -15.27 5.24 2.61
CA PHE A 155 -14.13 4.35 2.60
C PHE A 155 -13.78 3.83 4.01
N PHE A 156 -13.49 4.74 4.94
CA PHE A 156 -13.02 4.35 6.28
C PHE A 156 -14.11 3.71 7.15
N GLN A 157 -15.39 4.03 6.93
CA GLN A 157 -16.48 3.36 7.65
C GLN A 157 -16.69 1.91 7.21
N THR A 158 -16.30 1.57 5.98
CA THR A 158 -16.46 0.24 5.41
C THR A 158 -15.87 -0.85 6.31
N PHE A 159 -14.65 -0.63 6.81
CA PHE A 159 -13.93 -1.57 7.68
C PHE A 159 -14.67 -1.87 8.99
N GLY A 160 -15.48 -0.92 9.48
CA GLY A 160 -16.28 -1.13 10.68
C GLY A 160 -17.40 -2.14 10.49
N TYR A 161 -17.85 -2.40 9.26
CA TYR A 161 -18.94 -3.34 9.01
C TYR A 161 -18.46 -4.79 9.01
N PHE A 162 -17.37 -5.09 8.28
CA PHE A 162 -16.80 -6.44 8.19
C PHE A 162 -15.71 -6.74 9.22
N GLY A 163 -15.22 -5.73 9.95
CA GLY A 163 -14.15 -5.84 10.94
C GLY A 163 -14.27 -7.03 11.91
N PRO A 164 -15.47 -7.36 12.45
CA PRO A 164 -15.63 -8.50 13.35
C PRO A 164 -15.26 -9.87 12.76
N VAL A 165 -15.21 -10.02 11.43
CA VAL A 165 -14.84 -11.29 10.77
C VAL A 165 -13.54 -11.23 9.99
N SER A 166 -12.95 -10.04 9.81
CA SER A 166 -11.72 -9.86 9.03
C SER A 166 -10.45 -10.33 9.73
N ASP A 167 -10.53 -10.53 11.04
CA ASP A 167 -9.41 -11.01 11.87
C ASP A 167 -9.31 -12.54 11.96
N HIS A 168 -10.00 -13.24 11.05
CA HIS A 168 -10.08 -14.69 10.96
C HIS A 168 -9.86 -15.17 9.52
N ASN A 169 -9.78 -16.48 9.32
CA ASN A 169 -9.66 -17.12 7.99
C ASN A 169 -8.46 -16.63 7.15
N PHE A 170 -7.40 -16.15 7.79
CA PHE A 170 -6.25 -15.55 7.10
C PHE A 170 -5.69 -16.43 5.98
N HIS A 171 -5.46 -17.71 6.24
CA HIS A 171 -4.91 -18.61 5.21
C HIS A 171 -5.82 -18.69 3.97
N GLU A 172 -7.13 -18.81 4.15
CA GLU A 172 -8.11 -18.85 3.06
C GLU A 172 -8.14 -17.51 2.30
N GLY A 173 -8.12 -16.38 3.01
CA GLY A 173 -8.04 -15.05 2.39
C GLY A 173 -6.75 -14.86 1.58
N LEU A 174 -5.61 -15.30 2.09
CA LEU A 174 -4.34 -15.19 1.36
C LEU A 174 -4.32 -16.09 0.11
N LEU A 175 -4.96 -17.26 0.14
CA LEU A 175 -5.13 -18.11 -1.05
C LEU A 175 -6.02 -17.44 -2.09
N GLU A 176 -7.12 -16.81 -1.68
CA GLU A 176 -8.00 -16.05 -2.58
C GLU A 176 -7.24 -14.90 -3.27
N LEU A 177 -6.48 -14.11 -2.50
CA LEU A 177 -5.66 -13.01 -3.02
C LEU A 177 -4.59 -13.52 -4.00
N LYS A 178 -3.92 -14.64 -3.69
CA LYS A 178 -2.98 -15.31 -4.60
C LYS A 178 -3.66 -15.70 -5.92
N ASN A 179 -4.82 -16.33 -5.85
CA ASN A 179 -5.54 -16.79 -7.04
C ASN A 179 -5.96 -15.61 -7.94
N ARG A 180 -6.43 -14.51 -7.35
CA ARG A 180 -6.75 -13.29 -8.07
C ARG A 180 -5.52 -12.67 -8.73
N ALA A 181 -4.43 -12.55 -7.98
CA ALA A 181 -3.16 -12.03 -8.50
C ALA A 181 -2.65 -12.83 -9.69
N LEU A 182 -2.67 -14.17 -9.60
CA LEU A 182 -2.27 -15.05 -10.69
C LEU A 182 -3.18 -14.89 -11.93
N ALA A 183 -4.48 -14.74 -11.73
CA ALA A 183 -5.45 -14.54 -12.81
C ALA A 183 -5.23 -13.24 -13.60
N GLU A 184 -4.62 -12.22 -12.99
CA GLU A 184 -4.18 -11.00 -13.65
C GLU A 184 -2.66 -10.91 -13.83
N ASN A 185 -1.93 -12.03 -13.82
CA ASN A 185 -0.49 -12.09 -14.11
C ASN A 185 0.42 -11.25 -13.18
N VAL A 186 0.08 -11.25 -11.89
CA VAL A 186 0.87 -10.71 -10.78
C VAL A 186 1.54 -11.86 -10.05
N GLY A 187 2.86 -11.77 -9.82
CA GLY A 187 3.64 -12.83 -9.17
C GLY A 187 4.10 -12.52 -7.75
N TYR A 188 3.83 -11.30 -7.25
CA TYR A 188 4.26 -10.88 -5.93
C TYR A 188 3.23 -9.96 -5.26
N ILE A 189 2.96 -10.18 -3.97
CA ILE A 189 2.23 -9.23 -3.13
C ILE A 189 3.05 -8.95 -1.87
N GLU A 190 3.20 -7.68 -1.54
CA GLU A 190 3.68 -7.21 -0.24
C GLU A 190 2.52 -6.56 0.52
N THR A 191 1.86 -7.33 1.38
CA THR A 191 0.61 -6.86 2.00
C THR A 191 0.79 -6.35 3.43
N MET A 192 0.21 -5.20 3.73
CA MET A 192 -0.08 -4.75 5.09
C MET A 192 -1.12 -5.68 5.70
N PHE A 193 -0.66 -6.55 6.59
CA PHE A 193 -1.40 -7.74 6.98
C PHE A 193 -2.22 -7.52 8.25
N LYS A 194 -1.55 -7.16 9.35
CA LYS A 194 -2.17 -6.96 10.67
C LYS A 194 -1.27 -6.09 11.56
N SER A 195 -1.88 -5.38 12.51
CA SER A 195 -1.17 -4.71 13.62
C SER A 195 -1.00 -5.67 14.82
N PRO A 196 0.13 -5.63 15.53
CA PRO A 196 0.25 -6.22 16.86
C PRO A 196 -0.71 -5.53 17.84
N ASP A 197 -1.00 -6.21 18.95
CA ASP A 197 -1.84 -5.67 20.03
C ASP A 197 -1.20 -4.43 20.67
N THR A 198 -2.04 -3.48 21.06
CA THR A 198 -1.62 -2.22 21.69
C THR A 198 -1.67 -2.30 23.21
N ILE A 199 -0.73 -1.68 23.90
CA ILE A 199 -0.70 -1.55 25.36
C ILE A 199 -0.80 -0.06 25.72
N SER A 200 -1.79 0.30 26.55
CA SER A 200 -1.98 1.68 27.01
C SER A 200 -1.07 2.00 28.19
N ASP A 201 -0.57 3.23 28.23
CA ASP A 201 0.18 3.79 29.35
C ASP A 201 -0.22 5.27 29.56
N PRO A 202 -1.15 5.55 30.50
CA PRO A 202 -1.63 6.90 30.75
C PRO A 202 -0.54 7.89 31.18
N GLU A 203 0.52 7.43 31.83
CA GLU A 203 1.63 8.31 32.26
C GLU A 203 2.54 8.67 31.08
N PHE A 204 2.71 7.75 30.13
CA PHE A 204 3.34 8.08 28.85
C PHE A 204 2.49 9.10 28.07
N ASP A 205 1.18 8.86 27.96
CA ASP A 205 0.25 9.72 27.20
C ASP A 205 0.27 11.16 27.71
N LYS A 206 0.28 11.38 29.03
CA LYS A 206 0.39 12.72 29.63
C LYS A 206 1.68 13.45 29.26
N ARG A 207 2.79 12.73 29.06
CA ARG A 207 4.13 13.31 28.89
C ARG A 207 4.58 13.41 27.44
N ALA A 208 3.95 12.66 26.54
CA ALA A 208 4.41 12.53 25.17
C ALA A 208 4.44 13.89 24.44
N TRP A 209 3.37 14.69 24.55
CA TRP A 209 3.29 16.00 23.91
C TRP A 209 4.24 17.04 24.52
N ASP A 210 4.38 17.04 25.85
CA ASP A 210 5.27 17.97 26.56
C ASP A 210 6.75 17.78 26.20
N THR A 211 7.11 16.55 25.81
CA THR A 211 8.49 16.19 25.48
C THR A 211 8.78 16.21 23.98
N ALA A 212 7.76 16.09 23.11
CA ALA A 212 7.94 15.99 21.65
C ALA A 212 8.69 17.17 20.99
N ARG A 213 8.72 18.35 21.65
CA ARG A 213 9.47 19.52 21.16
C ARG A 213 10.97 19.48 21.47
N ASP A 214 11.41 18.56 22.32
CA ASP A 214 12.81 18.37 22.73
C ASP A 214 13.23 16.94 22.38
N ASP A 215 13.96 16.81 21.26
CA ASP A 215 14.36 15.54 20.68
C ASP A 215 15.07 14.60 21.68
N ALA A 216 15.87 15.17 22.59
CA ALA A 216 16.61 14.38 23.58
C ALA A 216 15.68 13.86 24.69
N LYS A 217 14.80 14.73 25.21
CA LYS A 217 13.82 14.32 26.23
C LYS A 217 12.80 13.32 25.69
N PHE A 218 12.34 13.51 24.46
CA PHE A 218 11.40 12.57 23.86
C PHE A 218 12.06 11.22 23.61
N ALA A 219 13.29 11.18 23.10
CA ALA A 219 14.04 9.93 22.95
C ALA A 219 14.25 9.20 24.30
N GLN A 220 14.51 9.95 25.39
CA GLN A 220 14.61 9.37 26.74
C GLN A 220 13.26 8.81 27.22
N LEU A 221 12.14 9.49 26.95
CA LEU A 221 10.81 8.99 27.27
C LEU A 221 10.50 7.68 26.53
N LEU A 222 10.81 7.63 25.22
CA LEU A 222 10.63 6.44 24.39
C LEU A 222 11.50 5.27 24.87
N ASP A 223 12.76 5.51 25.22
CA ASP A 223 13.62 4.44 25.74
C ASP A 223 13.16 3.93 27.11
N THR A 224 12.67 4.83 27.98
CA THR A 224 12.07 4.44 29.26
C THR A 224 10.82 3.57 29.04
N ALA A 225 9.95 3.96 28.11
CA ALA A 225 8.75 3.20 27.77
C ALA A 225 9.10 1.83 27.17
N ARG A 226 10.10 1.76 26.29
CA ARG A 226 10.61 0.49 25.75
C ARG A 226 11.13 -0.43 26.86
N GLN A 227 12.02 0.07 27.73
CA GLN A 227 12.55 -0.71 28.86
C GLN A 227 11.46 -1.22 29.81
N LYS A 228 10.35 -0.46 29.95
CA LYS A 228 9.17 -0.88 30.72
C LYS A 228 8.35 -1.96 30.01
N LEU A 229 8.19 -1.89 28.69
CA LEU A 229 7.37 -2.81 27.88
C LEU A 229 8.06 -4.14 27.58
N ASP A 230 9.34 -4.09 27.15
CA ASP A 230 10.14 -5.25 26.70
C ASP A 230 10.05 -6.49 27.62
N PRO A 231 10.14 -6.37 28.97
CA PRO A 231 10.11 -7.55 29.83
C PRO A 231 8.70 -8.12 30.06
N THR A 232 7.63 -7.39 29.70
CA THR A 232 6.26 -7.76 30.09
C THR A 232 5.75 -8.98 29.30
N PRO A 233 5.02 -9.90 29.95
CA PRO A 233 4.41 -11.04 29.25
C PRO A 233 3.42 -10.62 28.16
N ALA A 234 2.64 -9.55 28.39
CA ALA A 234 1.66 -9.05 27.42
C ALA A 234 2.34 -8.55 26.13
N PHE A 235 3.44 -7.81 26.25
CA PHE A 235 4.20 -7.34 25.09
C PHE A 235 4.81 -8.50 24.29
N LYS A 236 5.46 -9.45 24.97
CA LYS A 236 6.02 -10.65 24.31
C LYS A 236 4.94 -11.47 23.61
N ALA A 237 3.78 -11.66 24.25
CA ALA A 237 2.65 -12.36 23.66
C ALA A 237 2.10 -11.65 22.41
N SER A 238 2.07 -10.31 22.40
CA SER A 238 1.69 -9.52 21.21
C SER A 238 2.63 -9.77 20.03
N VAL A 239 3.96 -9.71 20.26
CA VAL A 239 4.96 -9.97 19.20
C VAL A 239 4.91 -11.43 18.72
N ASP A 240 4.93 -12.39 19.65
CA ASP A 240 4.91 -13.81 19.34
C ASP A 240 3.61 -14.22 18.63
N GLY A 241 2.47 -13.69 19.08
CA GLY A 241 1.16 -13.92 18.48
C GLY A 241 1.06 -13.40 17.05
N PHE A 242 1.56 -12.20 16.79
CA PHE A 242 1.61 -11.65 15.43
C PHE A 242 2.50 -12.52 14.51
N VAL A 243 3.73 -12.82 14.94
CA VAL A 243 4.68 -13.64 14.14
C VAL A 243 4.09 -15.03 13.86
N LYS A 244 3.45 -15.66 14.85
CA LYS A 244 2.76 -16.93 14.68
C LYS A 244 1.62 -16.82 13.66
N THR A 245 0.79 -15.79 13.77
CA THR A 245 -0.34 -15.55 12.85
C THR A 245 0.14 -15.44 11.41
N VAL A 246 1.20 -14.66 11.16
CA VAL A 246 1.80 -14.54 9.81
C VAL A 246 2.30 -15.89 9.32
N ASN A 247 3.04 -16.63 10.14
CA ASN A 247 3.60 -17.92 9.73
C ASN A 247 2.54 -18.95 9.41
N ASP A 248 1.48 -19.03 10.22
CA ASP A 248 0.36 -19.95 10.03
C ASP A 248 -0.45 -19.59 8.78
N ALA A 249 -0.79 -18.31 8.61
CA ALA A 249 -1.52 -17.85 7.43
C ALA A 249 -0.75 -18.10 6.13
N ALA A 250 0.57 -17.92 6.17
CA ALA A 250 1.46 -18.00 5.01
C ALA A 250 1.88 -19.43 4.61
N GLN A 251 1.40 -20.48 5.29
CA GLN A 251 1.70 -21.85 4.90
C GLN A 251 1.15 -22.14 3.50
N GLY A 252 1.95 -22.71 2.59
CA GLY A 252 1.50 -23.07 1.23
C GLY A 252 1.14 -21.90 0.29
N ILE A 253 1.32 -20.64 0.71
CA ILE A 253 1.05 -19.48 -0.15
C ILE A 253 2.11 -19.33 -1.23
N ASP A 254 3.39 -19.37 -0.86
CA ASP A 254 4.49 -19.30 -1.83
C ASP A 254 4.58 -20.58 -2.67
N ASP A 255 4.80 -20.42 -3.97
CA ASP A 255 5.14 -21.50 -4.90
C ASP A 255 6.05 -20.99 -6.04
N ASP A 256 6.23 -21.78 -7.09
CA ASP A 256 7.09 -21.43 -8.23
C ASP A 256 6.61 -20.18 -8.99
N ASN A 257 5.32 -19.85 -8.93
CA ASN A 257 4.68 -18.78 -9.71
C ASN A 257 4.29 -17.56 -8.86
N PHE A 258 4.26 -17.70 -7.54
CA PHE A 258 3.78 -16.67 -6.64
C PHE A 258 4.61 -16.56 -5.35
N THR A 259 4.80 -15.33 -4.87
CA THR A 259 5.47 -15.05 -3.60
C THR A 259 4.67 -14.00 -2.83
N MET A 260 4.55 -14.14 -1.52
CA MET A 260 3.92 -13.13 -0.67
C MET A 260 4.78 -12.78 0.54
N ARG A 261 4.86 -11.50 0.86
CA ARG A 261 5.50 -11.01 2.08
C ARG A 261 4.57 -10.04 2.81
N TYR A 262 4.85 -9.85 4.08
CA TYR A 262 3.95 -9.16 4.99
C TYR A 262 4.62 -7.95 5.59
N GLN A 263 3.94 -6.82 5.51
CA GLN A 263 4.21 -5.68 6.36
C GLN A 263 3.30 -5.78 7.58
N THR A 264 3.88 -5.57 8.74
CA THR A 264 3.08 -5.19 9.92
C THR A 264 2.77 -3.70 9.81
N TYR A 265 1.74 -3.22 10.48
CA TYR A 265 1.45 -1.79 10.52
C TYR A 265 1.08 -1.29 11.91
N VAL A 266 1.11 0.02 12.09
CA VAL A 266 0.60 0.72 13.27
C VAL A 266 -0.56 1.61 12.88
N VAL A 267 -1.56 1.72 13.75
CA VAL A 267 -2.75 2.55 13.51
C VAL A 267 -2.56 3.91 14.18
N ARG A 268 -2.50 4.98 13.38
CA ARG A 268 -2.20 6.35 13.85
C ARG A 268 -3.34 7.05 14.60
N LEU A 269 -4.48 6.37 14.77
CA LEU A 269 -5.69 6.91 15.40
C LEU A 269 -5.73 6.69 16.92
N PHE A 270 -4.77 5.97 17.49
CA PHE A 270 -4.74 5.65 18.92
C PHE A 270 -3.96 6.66 19.75
N SER A 271 -4.04 6.54 21.09
CA SER A 271 -3.24 7.38 21.99
C SER A 271 -1.73 7.11 21.81
N PRO A 272 -0.86 8.08 22.16
CA PRO A 272 0.59 7.96 21.95
C PRO A 272 1.20 6.65 22.46
N SER A 273 0.80 6.17 23.64
CA SER A 273 1.29 4.91 24.23
C SER A 273 0.85 3.68 23.45
N ARG A 274 -0.40 3.67 22.96
CA ARG A 274 -0.93 2.58 22.13
C ARG A 274 -0.23 2.52 20.77
N VAL A 275 0.03 3.69 20.17
CA VAL A 275 0.81 3.78 18.93
C VAL A 275 2.25 3.32 19.16
N PHE A 276 2.91 3.81 20.21
CA PHE A 276 4.30 3.46 20.49
C PHE A 276 4.48 1.97 20.82
N SER A 277 3.59 1.40 21.64
CA SER A 277 3.68 -0.02 22.03
C SER A 277 3.50 -0.97 20.84
N SER A 278 2.52 -0.72 19.96
CA SER A 278 2.35 -1.53 18.75
C SER A 278 3.46 -1.26 17.74
N MET A 279 3.99 -0.04 17.65
CA MET A 279 5.16 0.27 16.81
C MET A 279 6.40 -0.48 17.28
N LEU A 280 6.68 -0.49 18.58
CA LEU A 280 7.78 -1.25 19.15
C LEU A 280 7.61 -2.76 18.86
N ALA A 281 6.41 -3.30 19.06
CA ALA A 281 6.11 -4.70 18.75
C ALA A 281 6.26 -5.02 17.26
N ALA A 282 5.83 -4.11 16.38
CA ALA A 282 5.94 -4.24 14.93
C ALA A 282 7.41 -4.26 14.47
N PHE A 283 8.23 -3.39 15.03
CA PHE A 283 9.67 -3.38 14.77
C PHE A 283 10.37 -4.64 15.29
N GLU A 284 10.03 -5.12 16.49
CA GLU A 284 10.57 -6.37 17.00
C GLU A 284 10.16 -7.57 16.12
N ALA A 285 8.89 -7.64 15.71
CA ALA A 285 8.40 -8.68 14.81
C ALA A 285 9.14 -8.68 13.47
N ALA A 286 9.29 -7.50 12.85
CA ALA A 286 10.03 -7.37 11.59
C ALA A 286 11.52 -7.67 11.75
N ALA A 287 12.13 -7.36 12.90
CA ALA A 287 13.53 -7.66 13.17
C ALA A 287 13.82 -9.16 13.32
N ARG A 288 12.82 -9.97 13.68
CA ARG A 288 12.93 -11.44 13.67
C ARG A 288 13.06 -12.02 12.24
N GLY A 289 12.66 -11.24 11.23
CA GLY A 289 12.81 -11.59 9.82
C GLY A 289 11.79 -12.64 9.34
N GLY A 290 12.22 -13.51 8.43
CA GLY A 290 11.33 -14.48 7.77
C GLY A 290 10.48 -13.82 6.70
N LYS A 291 9.15 -13.98 6.78
CA LYS A 291 8.21 -13.41 5.79
C LYS A 291 7.74 -11.99 6.12
N ILE A 292 8.06 -11.48 7.31
CA ILE A 292 7.76 -10.12 7.72
C ILE A 292 8.89 -9.21 7.24
N VAL A 293 8.60 -8.29 6.32
CA VAL A 293 9.63 -7.56 5.57
C VAL A 293 9.70 -6.06 5.88
N GLY A 294 8.69 -5.52 6.55
CA GLY A 294 8.68 -4.10 6.92
C GLY A 294 7.56 -3.71 7.87
N VAL A 295 7.61 -2.45 8.30
CA VAL A 295 6.62 -1.78 9.14
C VAL A 295 6.00 -0.62 8.36
N ASN A 296 4.67 -0.47 8.45
CA ASN A 296 3.92 0.65 7.89
C ASN A 296 3.12 1.41 8.96
N ILE A 297 2.52 2.54 8.59
CA ILE A 297 1.61 3.32 9.42
C ILE A 297 0.36 3.64 8.61
N VAL A 298 -0.80 3.23 9.12
CA VAL A 298 -2.09 3.27 8.43
C VAL A 298 -3.14 4.03 9.25
N GLY A 299 -4.33 4.19 8.69
CA GLY A 299 -5.45 4.92 9.27
C GLY A 299 -5.54 6.33 8.71
N GLN A 300 -6.76 6.85 8.61
CA GLN A 300 -7.08 8.12 7.96
C GLN A 300 -6.16 9.26 8.43
N GLU A 301 -5.40 9.83 7.49
CA GLU A 301 -4.38 10.84 7.81
C GLU A 301 -5.01 12.17 8.26
N SER A 302 -6.20 12.52 7.76
CA SER A 302 -6.91 13.77 8.09
C SER A 302 -7.60 13.81 9.47
N GLN A 303 -7.63 12.69 10.20
CA GLN A 303 -8.28 12.63 11.52
C GLN A 303 -7.53 13.41 12.59
N MET A 304 -8.25 13.94 13.58
CA MET A 304 -7.70 14.83 14.63
C MET A 304 -6.44 14.27 15.33
N VAL A 305 -6.43 12.97 15.66
CA VAL A 305 -5.27 12.33 16.32
C VAL A 305 -4.10 12.24 15.34
N SER A 306 -4.34 11.77 14.12
CA SER A 306 -3.36 11.66 13.05
C SER A 306 -2.63 12.98 12.80
N MET A 307 -3.40 14.06 12.64
CA MET A 307 -2.88 15.41 12.38
C MET A 307 -2.13 15.98 13.58
N ARG A 308 -2.73 15.92 14.78
CA ARG A 308 -2.11 16.44 16.01
C ARG A 308 -0.79 15.75 16.32
N ASP A 309 -0.72 14.43 16.12
CA ASP A 309 0.39 13.59 16.57
C ASP A 309 1.36 13.20 15.44
N TYR A 310 1.20 13.68 14.20
CA TYR A 310 1.99 13.24 13.06
C TYR A 310 3.51 13.32 13.31
N THR A 311 3.99 14.48 13.76
CA THR A 311 5.42 14.68 14.08
C THR A 311 5.89 13.76 15.20
N LEU A 312 5.05 13.52 16.20
CA LEU A 312 5.33 12.60 17.30
C LEU A 312 5.46 11.16 16.76
N HIS A 313 4.58 10.72 15.85
CA HIS A 313 4.69 9.42 15.19
C HIS A 313 6.00 9.30 14.39
N MET A 314 6.37 10.31 13.60
CA MET A 314 7.61 10.31 12.82
C MET A 314 8.86 10.24 13.71
N GLN A 315 8.85 10.93 14.85
CA GLN A 315 9.91 10.85 15.85
C GLN A 315 9.99 9.47 16.52
N MET A 316 8.86 8.79 16.75
CA MET A 316 8.85 7.39 17.24
C MET A 316 9.50 6.43 16.24
N PHE A 317 9.16 6.55 14.95
CA PHE A 317 9.81 5.79 13.88
C PHE A 317 11.32 6.06 13.84
N ARG A 318 11.74 7.33 13.93
CA ARG A 318 13.15 7.71 13.98
C ARG A 318 13.89 7.04 15.14
N PHE A 319 13.27 6.99 16.32
CA PHE A 319 13.82 6.30 17.48
C PHE A 319 13.97 4.80 17.21
N LEU A 320 12.90 4.13 16.76
CA LEU A 320 12.92 2.69 16.52
C LEU A 320 13.83 2.29 15.37
N LYS A 321 14.01 3.14 14.34
CA LYS A 321 15.03 2.92 13.30
C LYS A 321 16.45 2.97 13.83
N LYS A 322 16.73 3.69 14.92
CA LYS A 322 18.05 3.62 15.59
C LYS A 322 18.22 2.31 16.37
N VAL A 323 17.16 1.83 17.01
CA VAL A 323 17.16 0.56 17.76
C VAL A 323 17.23 -0.65 16.80
N TYR A 324 16.51 -0.58 15.69
CA TYR A 324 16.35 -1.63 14.69
C TYR A 324 16.75 -1.15 13.28
N PRO A 325 18.05 -0.88 13.02
CA PRO A 325 18.51 -0.24 11.79
C PRO A 325 18.19 -1.01 10.51
N LYS A 326 18.03 -2.34 10.61
CA LYS A 326 17.76 -3.23 9.46
C LYS A 326 16.27 -3.38 9.12
N VAL A 327 15.35 -2.95 9.98
CA VAL A 327 13.91 -3.07 9.71
C VAL A 327 13.52 -2.09 8.63
N ASN A 328 12.85 -2.56 7.58
CA ASN A 328 12.37 -1.68 6.53
C ASN A 328 11.12 -0.93 6.96
N VAL A 329 10.98 0.31 6.48
CA VAL A 329 9.80 1.14 6.75
C VAL A 329 9.24 1.72 5.46
N ALA A 330 7.95 1.50 5.22
CA ALA A 330 7.14 2.24 4.25
C ALA A 330 6.11 3.05 5.03
N MET A 331 5.59 4.16 4.49
CA MET A 331 4.67 5.02 5.24
C MET A 331 3.60 5.59 4.33
N HIS A 332 2.33 5.45 4.71
CA HIS A 332 1.31 6.37 4.21
C HIS A 332 1.70 7.78 4.66
N ALA A 333 1.93 8.67 3.70
CA ALA A 333 2.30 10.04 3.99
C ALA A 333 1.85 10.95 2.85
N GLY A 334 1.15 12.01 3.22
CA GLY A 334 0.62 12.97 2.28
C GLY A 334 -0.61 12.44 1.53
N GLU A 335 -1.36 11.50 2.09
CA GLU A 335 -2.68 11.10 1.60
C GLU A 335 -3.72 12.14 2.04
N LEU A 336 -3.55 13.36 1.55
CA LEU A 336 -4.33 14.54 1.89
C LEU A 336 -4.45 15.46 0.67
N ALA A 337 -5.58 16.14 0.56
CA ALA A 337 -5.84 17.16 -0.45
C ALA A 337 -6.42 18.45 0.16
N LEU A 338 -6.45 19.51 -0.66
CA LEU A 338 -7.18 20.73 -0.30
C LEU A 338 -8.66 20.43 -0.05
N GLY A 339 -9.14 20.76 1.14
CA GLY A 339 -10.50 20.49 1.59
C GLY A 339 -10.56 19.50 2.75
N ASP A 340 -9.55 18.64 2.90
CA ASP A 340 -9.50 17.63 3.97
C ASP A 340 -9.01 18.23 5.29
N VAL A 341 -8.03 19.14 5.21
CA VAL A 341 -7.37 19.80 6.36
C VAL A 341 -7.05 21.27 6.04
N PRO A 342 -6.75 22.11 7.06
CA PRO A 342 -6.27 23.47 6.83
C PRO A 342 -5.02 23.51 5.93
N PRO A 343 -4.81 24.54 5.09
CA PRO A 343 -3.69 24.57 4.14
C PRO A 343 -2.29 24.48 4.76
N GLU A 344 -2.12 24.95 6.00
CA GLU A 344 -0.89 24.82 6.79
C GLU A 344 -0.53 23.37 7.12
N ASP A 345 -1.53 22.49 7.15
CA ASP A 345 -1.35 21.09 7.49
C ASP A 345 -0.93 20.25 6.28
N LEU A 346 -1.07 20.72 5.04
CA LEU A 346 -0.61 20.02 3.83
C LEU A 346 0.90 20.15 3.54
N LYS A 347 1.69 20.60 4.53
CA LYS A 347 3.01 21.23 4.26
C LYS A 347 4.22 20.44 4.74
N TYR A 348 4.04 19.24 5.30
CA TYR A 348 5.12 18.55 6.02
C TYR A 348 5.06 17.00 6.04
N HIS A 349 4.00 16.34 5.57
CA HIS A 349 3.83 14.90 5.80
C HIS A 349 4.91 14.06 5.10
N ILE A 350 5.04 14.22 3.79
CA ILE A 350 6.05 13.53 2.98
C ILE A 350 7.46 13.94 3.43
N ASP A 351 7.69 15.22 3.74
CA ASP A 351 9.01 15.68 4.21
C ASP A 351 9.42 15.00 5.52
N GLN A 352 8.52 14.95 6.51
CA GLN A 352 8.82 14.31 7.80
C GLN A 352 8.92 12.78 7.69
N ALA A 353 8.08 12.13 6.87
CA ALA A 353 8.20 10.70 6.61
C ALA A 353 9.59 10.35 6.05
N LEU A 354 10.10 11.15 5.11
CA LEU A 354 11.43 10.95 4.52
C LEU A 354 12.57 11.31 5.47
N ASN A 355 12.53 12.52 6.03
CA ASN A 355 13.70 13.15 6.66
C ASN A 355 13.76 12.96 8.18
N VAL A 356 12.61 12.72 8.83
CA VAL A 356 12.55 12.42 10.27
C VAL A 356 12.47 10.91 10.46
N ALA A 357 11.48 10.26 9.85
CA ALA A 357 11.15 8.87 10.13
C ALA A 357 11.99 7.86 9.32
N GLY A 358 12.60 8.30 8.22
CA GLY A 358 13.49 7.49 7.39
C GLY A 358 12.75 6.49 6.49
N ALA A 359 11.58 6.88 5.98
CA ALA A 359 10.79 6.09 5.04
C ALA A 359 11.63 5.64 3.83
N GLN A 360 11.50 4.37 3.48
CA GLN A 360 12.13 3.75 2.30
C GLN A 360 11.16 3.62 1.12
N ARG A 361 9.86 3.79 1.35
CA ARG A 361 8.80 4.02 0.35
C ARG A 361 7.74 4.95 0.94
N ILE A 362 7.15 5.79 0.09
CA ILE A 362 6.05 6.71 0.45
C ILE A 362 4.77 6.19 -0.19
N GLY A 363 3.77 5.86 0.61
CA GLY A 363 2.42 5.52 0.17
C GLY A 363 1.64 6.78 -0.20
N HIS A 364 0.93 6.74 -1.32
CA HIS A 364 0.10 7.81 -1.88
C HIS A 364 0.90 9.05 -2.33
N GLY A 365 1.40 9.87 -1.40
CA GLY A 365 2.16 11.09 -1.71
C GLY A 365 1.37 12.14 -2.49
N ILE A 366 0.10 12.37 -2.10
CA ILE A 366 -0.84 13.26 -2.80
C ILE A 366 -0.57 14.74 -2.54
N ASP A 367 -0.25 15.12 -1.31
CA ASP A 367 -0.02 16.52 -0.91
C ASP A 367 1.33 17.10 -1.38
N LEU A 368 2.12 16.38 -2.18
CA LEU A 368 3.46 16.80 -2.63
C LEU A 368 3.51 18.22 -3.18
N ALA A 369 2.49 18.66 -3.91
CA ALA A 369 2.47 20.00 -4.50
C ALA A 369 2.27 21.12 -3.45
N HIS A 370 1.78 20.77 -2.26
CA HIS A 370 1.51 21.67 -1.14
C HIS A 370 2.65 21.70 -0.11
N GLU A 371 3.49 20.67 -0.09
CA GLU A 371 4.70 20.58 0.72
C GLU A 371 5.58 21.83 0.63
N THR A 372 6.03 22.34 1.78
CA THR A 372 6.89 23.53 1.82
C THR A 372 8.21 23.31 1.06
N ASN A 373 8.69 22.07 1.05
CA ASN A 373 9.95 21.65 0.45
C ASN A 373 9.77 20.67 -0.73
N ALA A 374 8.66 20.75 -1.48
CA ALA A 374 8.32 19.82 -2.56
C ALA A 374 9.47 19.46 -3.52
N VAL A 375 10.25 20.46 -3.96
CA VAL A 375 11.40 20.24 -4.86
C VAL A 375 12.53 19.49 -4.17
N GLY A 376 12.82 19.81 -2.90
CA GLY A 376 13.84 19.12 -2.11
C GLY A 376 13.45 17.69 -1.78
N ILE A 377 12.16 17.45 -1.52
CA ILE A 377 11.56 16.12 -1.35
C ILE A 377 11.79 15.27 -2.60
N MET A 378 11.37 15.75 -3.78
CA MET A 378 11.54 15.01 -5.04
C MET A 378 13.02 14.76 -5.36
N LYS A 379 13.90 15.74 -5.10
CA LYS A 379 15.36 15.56 -5.26
C LYS A 379 15.87 14.42 -4.37
N THR A 380 15.47 14.42 -3.10
CA THR A 380 15.86 13.40 -2.12
C THR A 380 15.36 12.03 -2.52
N MET A 381 14.08 11.91 -2.90
CA MET A 381 13.48 10.64 -3.32
C MET A 381 14.18 10.06 -4.55
N ARG A 382 14.48 10.89 -5.56
CA ARG A 382 15.25 10.47 -6.73
C ARG A 382 16.65 10.00 -6.36
N GLU A 383 17.42 10.82 -5.64
CA GLU A 383 18.83 10.54 -5.33
C GLU A 383 19.00 9.30 -4.45
N LYS A 384 18.06 9.09 -3.52
CA LYS A 384 18.07 7.93 -2.61
C LYS A 384 17.30 6.73 -3.17
N ASN A 385 16.73 6.82 -4.37
CA ASN A 385 15.89 5.79 -4.98
C ASN A 385 14.71 5.35 -4.07
N ILE A 386 14.05 6.31 -3.43
CA ILE A 386 12.86 6.08 -2.59
C ILE A 386 11.62 6.27 -3.48
N PRO A 387 10.84 5.21 -3.76
CA PRO A 387 9.67 5.33 -4.61
C PRO A 387 8.47 5.90 -3.87
N VAL A 388 7.55 6.45 -4.65
CA VAL A 388 6.15 6.63 -4.26
C VAL A 388 5.29 5.46 -4.75
N GLU A 389 4.38 4.99 -3.92
CA GLU A 389 3.39 3.96 -4.24
C GLU A 389 2.09 4.66 -4.69
N ILE A 390 1.74 4.52 -5.97
CA ILE A 390 0.63 5.24 -6.59
C ILE A 390 -0.61 4.34 -6.67
N ASN A 391 -1.73 4.82 -6.10
CA ASN A 391 -2.97 4.08 -5.92
C ASN A 391 -4.14 4.83 -6.62
N LEU A 392 -4.21 4.83 -7.96
CA LEU A 392 -5.03 5.77 -8.74
C LEU A 392 -6.53 5.65 -8.53
N THR A 393 -7.07 4.45 -8.29
CA THR A 393 -8.49 4.27 -7.94
C THR A 393 -8.76 4.80 -6.53
N SER A 394 -7.90 4.45 -5.57
CA SER A 394 -7.99 4.92 -4.18
C SER A 394 -7.95 6.44 -4.12
N ASN A 395 -6.97 7.06 -4.77
CA ASN A 395 -6.80 8.52 -4.72
C ASN A 395 -7.94 9.30 -5.37
N ALA A 396 -8.53 8.74 -6.43
CA ALA A 396 -9.70 9.31 -7.06
C ALA A 396 -10.95 9.16 -6.18
N PHE A 397 -11.04 8.08 -5.39
CA PHE A 397 -12.17 7.81 -4.52
C PHE A 397 -12.08 8.62 -3.22
N ILE A 398 -10.99 8.50 -2.46
CA ILE A 398 -10.85 9.09 -1.12
C ILE A 398 -10.63 10.61 -1.20
N GLU A 399 -9.59 11.06 -1.90
CA GLU A 399 -9.23 12.49 -1.97
C GLU A 399 -9.89 13.24 -3.15
N GLY A 400 -10.56 12.53 -4.06
CA GLY A 400 -11.06 13.12 -5.31
C GLY A 400 -9.95 13.57 -6.28
N VAL A 401 -8.71 13.09 -6.09
CA VAL A 401 -7.54 13.52 -6.88
C VAL A 401 -7.30 12.57 -8.05
N GLN A 402 -7.43 13.09 -9.27
CA GLN A 402 -7.21 12.32 -10.49
C GLN A 402 -6.79 13.20 -11.67
N GLY A 403 -6.41 12.56 -12.78
CA GLY A 403 -6.02 13.26 -14.00
C GLY A 403 -4.85 14.21 -13.76
N GLN A 404 -4.92 15.42 -14.33
CA GLN A 404 -3.85 16.42 -14.22
C GLN A 404 -3.65 16.98 -12.80
N ASN A 405 -4.62 16.77 -11.88
CA ASN A 405 -4.46 17.17 -10.48
C ASN A 405 -3.59 16.18 -9.68
N HIS A 406 -3.31 14.98 -10.21
CA HIS A 406 -2.54 13.97 -9.50
C HIS A 406 -1.02 14.23 -9.58
N PRO A 407 -0.27 14.15 -8.46
CA PRO A 407 1.18 14.44 -8.43
C PRO A 407 2.07 13.40 -9.13
N ILE A 408 1.52 12.30 -9.67
CA ILE A 408 2.30 11.34 -10.48
C ILE A 408 3.00 12.06 -11.65
N THR A 409 2.39 13.12 -12.19
CA THR A 409 2.99 13.95 -13.25
C THR A 409 4.25 14.68 -12.75
N LEU A 410 4.27 15.16 -11.52
CA LEU A 410 5.43 15.77 -10.87
C LEU A 410 6.52 14.72 -10.60
N TYR A 411 6.16 13.60 -9.98
CA TYR A 411 7.11 12.52 -9.71
C TYR A 411 7.81 12.04 -10.99
N ARG A 412 7.04 11.82 -12.08
CA ARG A 412 7.56 11.46 -13.40
C ARG A 412 8.50 12.54 -13.96
N LYS A 413 8.08 13.82 -13.92
CA LYS A 413 8.86 14.95 -14.44
C LYS A 413 10.21 15.12 -13.72
N TYR A 414 10.24 14.90 -12.41
CA TYR A 414 11.45 15.08 -11.60
C TYR A 414 12.30 13.81 -11.49
N GLY A 415 11.85 12.69 -12.07
CA GLY A 415 12.57 11.42 -12.10
C GLY A 415 12.53 10.66 -10.77
N VAL A 416 11.51 10.90 -9.94
CA VAL A 416 11.26 10.13 -8.73
C VAL A 416 10.77 8.74 -9.13
N PRO A 417 11.34 7.64 -8.58
CA PRO A 417 10.84 6.32 -8.87
C PRO A 417 9.41 6.14 -8.31
N TYR A 418 8.62 5.28 -8.93
CA TYR A 418 7.28 4.97 -8.46
C TYR A 418 6.92 3.53 -8.79
N VAL A 419 5.91 3.03 -8.08
CA VAL A 419 5.20 1.77 -8.36
C VAL A 419 3.71 2.07 -8.48
N ILE A 420 2.99 1.17 -9.17
CA ILE A 420 1.52 1.21 -9.29
C ILE A 420 0.97 0.09 -8.40
N SER A 421 -0.05 0.36 -7.59
CA SER A 421 -0.57 -0.55 -6.56
C SER A 421 -2.06 -0.34 -6.32
N THR A 422 -2.74 -1.32 -5.68
CA THR A 422 -4.21 -1.31 -5.58
C THR A 422 -4.77 -0.69 -4.30
N ASP A 423 -3.97 -0.63 -3.22
CA ASP A 423 -4.45 -0.24 -1.91
C ASP A 423 -5.52 -1.20 -1.36
N ASP A 424 -6.80 -0.82 -1.33
CA ASP A 424 -7.94 -1.62 -0.87
C ASP A 424 -8.86 -2.02 -2.04
N ALA A 425 -8.37 -2.96 -2.85
CA ALA A 425 -9.02 -3.45 -4.08
C ALA A 425 -10.45 -3.99 -3.89
N GLY A 426 -10.73 -4.63 -2.75
CA GLY A 426 -12.03 -5.19 -2.40
C GLY A 426 -13.05 -4.13 -1.97
N VAL A 427 -12.60 -3.12 -1.22
CA VAL A 427 -13.43 -1.97 -0.83
C VAL A 427 -13.76 -1.11 -2.05
N THR A 428 -12.77 -0.77 -2.86
CA THR A 428 -12.97 0.10 -4.03
C THR A 428 -13.34 -0.66 -5.32
N ARG A 429 -13.48 -1.99 -5.22
CA ARG A 429 -13.94 -2.92 -6.26
C ARG A 429 -13.16 -2.83 -7.58
N HIS A 430 -11.84 -2.82 -7.51
CA HIS A 430 -10.95 -2.83 -8.68
C HIS A 430 -9.82 -3.87 -8.52
N ASN A 431 -8.90 -3.93 -9.49
CA ASN A 431 -7.72 -4.81 -9.44
C ASN A 431 -6.48 -4.11 -10.02
N LEU A 432 -5.32 -4.76 -9.98
CA LEU A 432 -4.08 -4.10 -10.41
C LEU A 432 -4.09 -3.84 -11.93
N ALA A 433 -4.74 -4.69 -12.74
CA ALA A 433 -4.92 -4.41 -14.16
C ALA A 433 -5.67 -3.08 -14.40
N ASN A 434 -6.70 -2.77 -13.60
CA ASN A 434 -7.41 -1.49 -13.66
C ASN A 434 -6.48 -0.31 -13.37
N GLU A 435 -5.59 -0.41 -12.38
CA GLU A 435 -4.62 0.64 -12.07
C GLU A 435 -3.71 0.96 -13.26
N TYR A 436 -3.25 -0.05 -13.99
CA TYR A 436 -2.48 0.16 -15.22
C TYR A 436 -3.33 0.73 -16.37
N VAL A 437 -4.61 0.37 -16.47
CA VAL A 437 -5.55 1.00 -17.43
C VAL A 437 -5.71 2.48 -17.11
N LEU A 438 -5.88 2.86 -15.84
CA LEU A 438 -5.97 4.25 -15.41
C LEU A 438 -4.65 4.99 -15.69
N PHE A 439 -3.51 4.35 -15.40
CA PHE A 439 -2.21 4.94 -15.67
C PHE A 439 -2.02 5.22 -17.17
N ALA A 440 -2.36 4.25 -18.01
CA ALA A 440 -2.27 4.35 -19.47
C ALA A 440 -3.22 5.40 -20.04
N SER A 441 -4.50 5.34 -19.65
CA SER A 441 -5.55 6.18 -20.22
C SER A 441 -5.43 7.64 -19.80
N ARG A 442 -5.08 7.92 -18.53
CA ARG A 442 -5.02 9.28 -17.97
C ARG A 442 -3.68 9.97 -18.21
N TYR A 443 -2.56 9.22 -18.20
CA TYR A 443 -1.21 9.81 -18.17
C TYR A 443 -0.32 9.45 -19.36
N LYS A 444 -0.84 8.62 -20.28
CA LYS A 444 -0.23 8.31 -21.59
C LYS A 444 1.27 7.97 -21.53
N PRO A 445 1.74 7.11 -20.60
CA PRO A 445 3.13 6.66 -20.54
C PRO A 445 3.49 5.84 -21.77
N SER A 446 4.79 5.78 -22.11
CA SER A 446 5.29 4.85 -23.12
C SER A 446 5.21 3.40 -22.63
N TYR A 447 5.21 2.42 -23.55
CA TYR A 447 5.27 1.00 -23.16
C TYR A 447 6.50 0.67 -22.29
N ALA A 448 7.65 1.28 -22.61
CA ALA A 448 8.87 1.12 -21.81
C ALA A 448 8.72 1.64 -20.37
N GLU A 449 7.97 2.73 -20.19
CA GLU A 449 7.67 3.27 -18.86
C GLU A 449 6.71 2.36 -18.08
N VAL A 450 5.67 1.85 -18.74
CA VAL A 450 4.75 0.85 -18.17
C VAL A 450 5.51 -0.41 -17.72
N LYS A 451 6.36 -0.95 -18.60
CA LYS A 451 7.22 -2.10 -18.29
C LYS A 451 8.13 -1.78 -17.12
N ARG A 452 8.77 -0.61 -17.09
CA ARG A 452 9.59 -0.17 -15.95
C ARG A 452 8.79 -0.11 -14.64
N ALA A 453 7.55 0.35 -14.63
CA ALA A 453 6.70 0.37 -13.43
C ALA A 453 6.45 -1.06 -12.89
N SER A 454 6.21 -2.02 -13.79
CA SER A 454 6.11 -3.44 -13.44
C SER A 454 7.40 -3.98 -12.81
N TYR A 455 8.58 -3.69 -13.38
CA TYR A 455 9.86 -4.09 -12.76
C TYR A 455 10.18 -3.35 -11.46
N ASN A 456 9.73 -2.09 -11.33
CA ASN A 456 9.93 -1.30 -10.12
C ASN A 456 9.27 -1.96 -8.90
N SER A 457 8.13 -2.63 -9.07
CA SER A 457 7.49 -3.39 -7.98
C SER A 457 8.43 -4.46 -7.38
N ILE A 458 9.24 -5.14 -8.20
CA ILE A 458 10.22 -6.10 -7.69
C ILE A 458 11.45 -5.39 -7.12
N ARG A 459 11.96 -4.38 -7.84
CA ARG A 459 13.15 -3.61 -7.45
C ARG A 459 13.01 -2.98 -6.06
N TYR A 460 11.86 -2.36 -5.80
CA TYR A 460 11.59 -1.60 -4.59
C TYR A 460 10.84 -2.37 -3.51
N SER A 461 10.49 -3.64 -3.74
CA SER A 461 10.02 -4.53 -2.68
C SER A 461 11.03 -4.62 -1.53
N PHE A 462 10.58 -5.03 -0.35
CA PHE A 462 11.44 -5.34 0.79
C PHE A 462 11.93 -6.80 0.79
N LEU A 463 11.84 -7.48 -0.36
CA LEU A 463 12.38 -8.82 -0.53
C LEU A 463 13.91 -8.88 -0.36
N PRO A 464 14.45 -10.01 0.11
CA PRO A 464 15.86 -10.32 -0.01
C PRO A 464 16.34 -10.29 -1.48
N ASP A 465 17.60 -9.93 -1.71
CA ASP A 465 18.16 -9.81 -3.07
C ASP A 465 18.05 -11.08 -3.90
N ALA A 466 18.16 -12.26 -3.26
CA ALA A 466 17.99 -13.55 -3.93
C ALA A 466 16.56 -13.74 -4.47
N ASP A 467 15.55 -13.35 -3.69
CA ASP A 467 14.15 -13.38 -4.11
C ASP A 467 13.88 -12.36 -5.22
N LYS A 468 14.43 -11.14 -5.11
CA LYS A 468 14.34 -10.14 -6.18
C LYS A 468 14.92 -10.67 -7.49
N ALA A 469 16.13 -11.24 -7.44
CA ALA A 469 16.77 -11.80 -8.63
C ALA A 469 15.97 -12.95 -9.26
N ARG A 470 15.36 -13.81 -8.43
CA ARG A 470 14.47 -14.89 -8.90
C ARG A 470 13.22 -14.33 -9.57
N LEU A 471 12.50 -13.43 -8.91
CA LEU A 471 11.27 -12.83 -9.42
C LEU A 471 11.53 -11.99 -10.68
N THR A 472 12.67 -11.29 -10.77
CA THR A 472 13.06 -10.56 -11.99
C THR A 472 13.24 -11.51 -13.16
N ARG A 473 13.94 -12.65 -13.00
CA ARG A 473 14.07 -13.65 -14.09
C ARG A 473 12.74 -14.25 -14.51
N GLN A 474 11.84 -14.49 -13.56
CA GLN A 474 10.49 -14.97 -13.87
C GLN A 474 9.68 -13.90 -14.61
N LEU A 475 9.82 -12.63 -14.22
CA LEU A 475 9.20 -11.49 -14.90
C LEU A 475 9.74 -11.32 -16.33
N ASP A 476 11.06 -11.47 -16.55
CA ASP A 476 11.68 -11.48 -17.88
C ASP A 476 11.06 -12.55 -18.78
N ALA A 477 10.96 -13.77 -18.29
CA ALA A 477 10.37 -14.88 -19.04
C ALA A 477 8.89 -14.65 -19.37
N ARG A 478 8.13 -14.04 -18.44
CA ARG A 478 6.73 -13.69 -18.66
C ARG A 478 6.58 -12.56 -19.69
N TYR A 479 7.42 -11.54 -19.65
CA TYR A 479 7.42 -10.47 -20.66
C TYR A 479 7.80 -10.98 -22.04
N ALA A 480 8.80 -11.84 -22.15
CA ALA A 480 9.20 -12.43 -23.42
C ALA A 480 8.05 -13.19 -24.10
N ARG A 481 7.26 -13.95 -23.32
CA ARG A 481 6.04 -14.63 -23.82
C ARG A 481 4.95 -13.64 -24.20
N PHE A 482 4.58 -12.74 -23.29
CA PHE A 482 3.55 -11.72 -23.52
C PHE A 482 3.82 -10.89 -24.79
N GLU A 483 5.05 -10.41 -24.96
CA GLU A 483 5.43 -9.60 -26.12
C GLU A 483 5.42 -10.41 -27.42
N ALA A 484 5.75 -11.71 -27.37
CA ALA A 484 5.63 -12.59 -28.52
C ALA A 484 4.15 -12.79 -28.93
N ASP A 485 3.27 -12.99 -27.95
CA ASP A 485 1.83 -13.19 -28.18
C ASP A 485 1.17 -11.94 -28.76
N VAL A 486 1.44 -10.76 -28.19
CA VAL A 486 0.95 -9.47 -28.72
C VAL A 486 1.48 -9.23 -30.15
N ALA A 487 2.78 -9.48 -30.38
CA ALA A 487 3.38 -9.31 -31.70
C ALA A 487 2.81 -10.28 -32.75
N ALA A 488 2.33 -11.47 -32.35
CA ALA A 488 1.65 -12.41 -33.22
C ALA A 488 0.24 -11.91 -33.60
N LEU A 489 -0.51 -11.40 -32.62
CA LEU A 489 -1.86 -10.84 -32.82
C LEU A 489 -1.84 -9.65 -33.79
N ASP A 490 -0.88 -8.74 -33.64
CA ASP A 490 -0.73 -7.56 -34.50
C ASP A 490 -0.53 -7.96 -35.98
N ARG A 491 0.21 -9.04 -36.25
CA ARG A 491 0.41 -9.55 -37.62
C ARG A 491 -0.84 -10.16 -38.25
N THR A 492 -1.74 -10.69 -37.43
CA THR A 492 -2.99 -11.31 -37.90
C THR A 492 -4.09 -10.29 -38.16
N VAL A 493 -4.18 -9.22 -37.38
CA VAL A 493 -5.20 -8.16 -37.56
C VAL A 493 -4.98 -7.34 -38.83
N VAL A 494 -3.72 -7.16 -39.27
CA VAL A 494 -3.38 -6.42 -40.51
C VAL A 494 -3.74 -7.19 -41.80
N LYS A 495 -4.11 -8.48 -41.71
CA LYS A 495 -4.43 -9.33 -42.87
C LYS A 495 -5.92 -9.41 -43.22
N HIS A 496 -6.77 -8.69 -42.50
CA HIS A 496 -8.20 -8.54 -42.76
C HIS A 496 -8.54 -7.05 -42.85
#